data_AF-A0A8S9N8R6-F1
#
_entry.id   AF-A0A8S9N8R6-F1
#
_cell.length_a   1.000
_cell.length_b   1.000
_cell.length_c   1.000
_cell.angle_alpha   90.00
_cell.angle_beta   90.00
_cell.angle_gamma   90.00
#
_symmetry.space_group_name_H-M   'P 1'
#
loop_
_entity.id
_entity.type
_entity.pdbx_description
1 polymer ?
#
loop_
_entity_poly.entity_id
_entity_poly.type
_entity_poly.pdbx_seq_one_letter_code
_entity_poly.pdbx_strand_id
1 'polypeptide(L)'
;GNTYWIAFDKIYEGNILLISFNFSTEKWLSIPFPLFGADCVPTALSVVREERLAVLYSRVFHTRKIEIWMMTLDDKIDQTKVLSCSKFLSLDLSKSTRDDI
;
A
#
# COMPACT_ATOMS: atom_id res chain seq x y z
N GLY A 1 9.77 14.56 6.51
CA GLY A 1 9.17 13.35 5.94
C GLY A 1 8.41 13.74 4.70
N ASN A 2 8.41 12.89 3.69
CA ASN A 2 7.68 13.11 2.44
C ASN A 2 6.18 12.80 2.63
N THR A 3 5.35 13.28 1.71
CA THR A 3 3.92 12.92 1.69
C THR A 3 3.65 11.92 0.58
N TYR A 4 2.71 11.01 0.82
CA TYR A 4 2.40 9.90 -0.06
C TYR A 4 0.89 9.77 -0.25
N TRP A 5 0.46 9.40 -1.45
CA TRP A 5 -0.93 9.17 -1.81
C TRP A 5 -1.07 7.94 -2.70
N ILE A 6 -2.17 7.22 -2.51
CA ILE A 6 -2.62 6.19 -3.45
C ILE A 6 -3.45 6.89 -4.52
N ALA A 7 -3.06 6.73 -5.77
CA ALA A 7 -3.81 7.20 -6.93
C ALA A 7 -4.29 6.01 -7.76
N PHE A 8 -5.50 6.11 -8.28
CA PHE A 8 -6.10 5.15 -9.19
C PHE A 8 -6.10 5.76 -10.58
N ASP A 9 -5.44 5.11 -11.53
CA ASP A 9 -5.50 5.52 -12.93
C ASP A 9 -6.88 5.18 -13.49
N LYS A 10 -7.55 6.20 -14.05
CA LYS A 10 -8.89 6.05 -14.64
C LYS A 10 -8.85 5.50 -16.07
N ILE A 11 -7.71 5.58 -16.75
CA ILE A 11 -7.55 5.19 -18.16
C ILE A 11 -7.25 3.70 -18.28
N TYR A 12 -6.46 3.18 -17.34
CA TYR A 12 -6.14 1.75 -17.24
C TYR A 12 -6.80 1.20 -15.98
N GLU A 13 -8.03 0.69 -16.14
CA GLU A 13 -8.77 0.03 -15.07
C GLU A 13 -7.87 -1.03 -14.39
N GLY A 14 -7.41 -0.72 -13.18
CA GLY A 14 -6.56 -1.60 -12.38
C GLY A 14 -5.13 -1.10 -12.12
N ASN A 15 -4.67 -0.02 -12.75
CA ASN A 15 -3.37 0.55 -12.43
C ASN A 15 -3.46 1.45 -11.19
N ILE A 16 -2.81 1.02 -10.12
CA ILE A 16 -2.64 1.79 -8.89
C ILE A 16 -1.24 2.39 -8.91
N LEU A 17 -1.12 3.66 -8.54
CA LEU A 17 0.14 4.39 -8.43
C LEU A 17 0.31 4.92 -7.02
N LEU A 18 1.55 4.93 -6.55
CA LEU A 18 1.93 5.67 -5.35
C LEU A 18 2.54 6.99 -5.79
N ILE A 19 1.84 8.08 -5.50
CA ILE A 19 2.35 9.43 -5.73
C ILE A 19 3.05 9.87 -4.46
N SER A 20 4.25 10.43 -4.59
CA SER A 20 4.93 11.07 -3.47
C SER A 20 5.38 12.49 -3.80
N PHE A 21 5.36 13.36 -2.80
CA PHE A 21 5.94 14.69 -2.87
C PHE A 21 7.19 14.73 -1.99
N ASN A 22 8.34 14.95 -2.63
CA ASN A 22 9.61 15.09 -1.95
C ASN A 22 9.84 16.56 -1.57
N PHE A 23 9.76 16.88 -0.28
CA PHE A 23 9.94 18.24 0.23
C PHE A 23 11.40 18.72 0.15
N SER A 24 12.37 17.82 0.12
CA SER A 24 13.80 18.20 0.03
C SER A 24 14.18 18.63 -1.39
N THR A 25 13.55 18.05 -2.41
CA THR A 25 13.84 18.37 -3.82
C THR A 25 12.72 19.14 -4.51
N GLU A 26 11.60 19.39 -3.82
CA GLU A 26 10.39 20.02 -4.34
C GLU A 26 9.85 19.34 -5.62
N LYS A 27 9.88 18.00 -5.65
CA LYS A 27 9.48 17.22 -6.84
C LYS A 27 8.38 16.23 -6.53
N TRP A 28 7.49 16.06 -7.51
CA TRP A 28 6.53 14.98 -7.57
C TRP A 28 7.20 13.74 -8.16
N LEU A 29 6.95 12.59 -7.54
CA LEU A 29 7.41 11.29 -8.02
C LEU A 29 6.22 10.34 -8.13
N SER A 30 6.10 9.68 -9.27
CA SER A 30 5.16 8.58 -9.47
C SER A 30 5.90 7.26 -9.35
N ILE A 31 5.44 6.40 -8.45
CA ILE A 31 6.09 5.14 -8.12
C ILE A 31 5.10 4.02 -8.48
N PRO A 32 5.50 3.04 -9.31
CA PRO A 32 4.63 1.91 -9.65
C PRO A 32 4.20 1.16 -8.39
N PHE A 33 2.90 1.04 -8.15
CA PHE A 33 2.42 0.39 -6.94
C PHE A 33 2.38 -1.13 -7.11
N PRO A 34 2.87 -1.91 -6.13
CA PRO A 34 2.74 -3.36 -6.19
C PRO A 34 1.26 -3.76 -6.11
N LEU A 35 0.78 -4.42 -7.17
CA LEU A 35 -0.55 -5.01 -7.26
C LEU A 35 -0.53 -6.40 -6.62
N PHE A 36 -1.31 -6.60 -5.55
CA PHE A 36 -1.37 -7.88 -4.82
C PHE A 36 -2.47 -8.83 -5.30
N GLY A 37 -2.70 -8.85 -6.62
CA GLY A 37 -3.76 -9.63 -7.27
C GLY A 37 -5.03 -8.81 -7.53
N ALA A 38 -5.86 -9.28 -8.47
CA ALA A 38 -7.02 -8.56 -9.01
C ALA A 38 -8.10 -8.21 -7.95
N ASP A 39 -8.14 -8.95 -6.85
CA ASP A 39 -9.20 -8.81 -5.84
C ASP A 39 -8.79 -7.94 -4.64
N CYS A 40 -7.59 -7.37 -4.65
CA CYS A 40 -7.02 -6.63 -3.52
C CYS A 40 -7.02 -5.13 -3.82
N VAL A 41 -7.76 -4.35 -3.02
CA VAL A 41 -7.82 -2.90 -3.16
C VAL A 41 -7.17 -2.24 -1.94
N PRO A 42 -6.19 -1.34 -2.13
CA PRO A 42 -5.63 -0.57 -1.04
C PRO A 42 -6.66 0.46 -0.55
N THR A 43 -6.86 0.53 0.76
CA THR A 43 -7.92 1.35 1.39
C THR A 43 -7.37 2.37 2.37
N ALA A 44 -6.19 2.13 2.94
CA ALA A 44 -5.51 3.08 3.81
C ALA A 44 -4.01 3.02 3.62
N LEU A 45 -3.36 4.17 3.81
CA LEU A 45 -1.93 4.36 3.75
C LEU A 45 -1.47 5.06 5.04
N SER A 46 -0.38 4.58 5.63
CA SER A 46 0.27 5.20 6.77
C SER A 46 1.78 5.23 6.57
N VAL A 47 2.42 6.33 6.96
CA VAL A 47 3.87 6.45 7.01
C VAL A 47 4.32 6.02 8.40
N VAL A 48 5.21 5.04 8.47
CA VAL A 48 5.81 4.57 9.72
C VAL A 48 7.26 5.04 9.83
N ARG A 49 7.97 4.62 10.89
CA ARG A 49 9.39 4.97 11.09
C ARG A 49 10.23 4.56 9.88
N GLU A 50 11.34 5.27 9.67
CA GLU A 50 12.30 5.03 8.58
C GLU A 50 11.70 5.18 7.17
N GLU A 51 10.68 6.03 7.02
CA GLU A 51 9.97 6.27 5.74
C GLU A 51 9.39 5.01 5.08
N ARG A 52 9.14 3.96 5.86
CA ARG A 52 8.38 2.79 5.37
C ARG A 52 6.90 3.14 5.32
N LEU A 53 6.17 2.49 4.42
CA LEU A 53 4.73 2.66 4.29
C LEU A 53 4.01 1.40 4.74
N ALA A 54 2.99 1.56 5.56
CA ALA A 54 2.02 0.52 5.86
C ALA A 54 0.78 0.75 4.99
N VAL A 55 0.39 -0.27 4.23
CA VAL A 55 -0.78 -0.22 3.36
C VAL A 55 -1.78 -1.28 3.79
N LEU A 56 -3.01 -0.84 4.07
CA LEU A 56 -4.13 -1.72 4.31
C LEU A 56 -4.78 -2.11 2.99
N TYR A 57 -4.89 -3.40 2.74
CA TYR A 57 -5.64 -3.97 1.63
C TYR A 57 -6.90 -4.65 2.15
N SER A 58 -8.01 -4.38 1.46
CA SER A 58 -9.26 -5.13 1.61
C SER A 58 -9.48 -6.00 0.37
N ARG A 59 -10.08 -7.18 0.54
CA ARG A 59 -10.53 -7.97 -0.60
C ARG A 59 -11.93 -7.59 -1.06
N VAL A 60 -12.09 -7.40 -2.37
CA VAL A 60 -13.37 -7.03 -3.00
C VAL A 60 -14.40 -8.15 -2.84
N PHE A 61 -14.04 -9.40 -3.19
CA PHE A 61 -14.94 -10.55 -3.10
C PHE A 61 -14.94 -11.25 -1.73
N HIS A 62 -14.01 -10.88 -0.85
CA HIS A 62 -13.89 -11.44 0.50
C HIS A 62 -13.78 -10.31 1.52
N THR A 63 -14.88 -9.59 1.71
CA THR A 63 -14.96 -8.38 2.57
C THR A 63 -14.52 -8.61 4.03
N ARG A 64 -14.40 -9.87 4.46
CA ARG A 64 -13.95 -10.25 5.79
C ARG A 64 -12.45 -10.42 5.92
N LYS A 65 -11.67 -10.39 4.83
CA LYS A 65 -10.21 -10.51 4.90
C LYS A 65 -9.55 -9.15 4.68
N ILE A 66 -8.72 -8.76 5.65
CA ILE A 66 -7.86 -7.58 5.56
C ILE A 66 -6.40 -8.00 5.66
N GLU A 67 -5.53 -7.30 4.94
CA GLU A 67 -4.09 -7.53 4.98
C GLU A 67 -3.37 -6.20 5.14
N ILE A 68 -2.36 -6.15 6.02
CA ILE A 68 -1.45 -5.01 6.11
C ILE A 68 -0.14 -5.42 5.48
N TRP A 69 0.30 -4.64 4.51
CA TRP A 69 1.56 -4.83 3.81
C TRP A 69 2.51 -3.70 4.17
N MET A 70 3.76 -4.07 4.42
CA MET A 70 4.84 -3.13 4.67
C MET A 70 5.61 -2.94 3.38
N MET A 71 5.74 -1.69 2.96
CA MET A 71 6.48 -1.27 1.79
C MET A 71 7.71 -0.47 2.22
N THR A 72 8.85 -0.84 1.67
CA THR A 72 10.11 -0.13 1.83
C THR A 72 10.46 0.51 0.49
N LEU A 73 10.78 1.80 0.53
CA LEU A 73 11.17 2.59 -0.62
C LEU A 73 12.69 2.65 -0.64
N ASP A 74 13.31 1.90 -1.56
CA ASP A 74 14.76 1.96 -1.75
C ASP A 74 15.08 2.88 -2.92
N ASP A 75 15.93 3.87 -2.67
CA ASP A 75 16.50 4.73 -3.71
C ASP A 75 17.52 3.91 -4.51
N LYS A 76 17.20 3.58 -5.77
CA LYS A 76 18.22 3.04 -6.67
C LYS A 76 19.07 4.14 -7.28
N ILE A 77 20.26 3.74 -7.71
CA ILE A 77 21.30 4.58 -8.32
C ILE A 77 20.75 5.41 -9.49
N ASP A 78 19.73 4.94 -10.19
CA ASP A 78 19.11 5.61 -11.35
C ASP A 78 17.85 6.44 -11.01
N GLN A 79 17.71 6.93 -9.77
CA GLN A 79 16.56 7.75 -9.29
C GLN A 79 15.19 7.05 -9.41
N THR A 80 15.17 5.77 -9.72
CA THR A 80 13.95 4.95 -9.74
C THR A 80 13.75 4.38 -8.35
N LYS A 81 12.66 4.75 -7.67
CA LYS A 81 12.30 4.15 -6.39
C LYS A 81 11.77 2.75 -6.61
N VAL A 82 12.47 1.75 -6.06
CA VAL A 82 11.98 0.36 -6.07
C VAL A 82 11.25 0.10 -4.77
N LEU A 83 10.04 -0.43 -4.90
CA LEU A 83 9.23 -0.83 -3.76
C LEU A 83 9.51 -2.31 -3.45
N SER A 84 10.15 -2.55 -2.31
CA SER A 84 10.14 -3.87 -1.69
C SER A 84 8.91 -3.96 -0.80
N CYS A 85 8.16 -5.07 -0.89
CA CYS A 85 6.95 -5.25 -0.12
C CYS A 85 6.91 -6.61 0.59
N SER A 86 6.41 -6.62 1.82
CA SER A 86 6.24 -7.83 2.62
C SER A 86 4.91 -7.79 3.35
N LYS A 87 4.27 -8.96 3.50
CA LYS A 87 3.04 -9.07 4.27
C LYS A 87 3.37 -8.98 5.75
N PHE A 88 2.77 -8.03 6.45
CA PHE A 88 2.98 -7.84 7.88
C PHE A 88 1.88 -8.49 8.72
N LEU A 89 0.62 -8.32 8.31
CA LEU A 89 -0.53 -8.89 9.01
C LEU A 89 -1.56 -9.40 8.01
N SER A 90 -2.22 -10.50 8.33
CA SER A 90 -3.42 -10.96 7.65
C SER A 90 -4.45 -11.31 8.71
N LEU A 91 -5.64 -10.71 8.61
CA LEU A 91 -6.73 -10.93 9.54
C LEU A 91 -7.97 -11.38 8.77
N ASP A 92 -8.61 -12.43 9.29
CA ASP A 92 -9.90 -12.92 8.84
C ASP A 92 -10.96 -12.57 9.89
N LEU A 93 -11.79 -11.59 9.57
CA LEU A 93 -12.88 -11.09 10.40
C LEU A 93 -14.07 -12.06 10.46
N SER A 94 -14.06 -13.15 9.69
CA SER A 94 -15.13 -14.17 9.74
C SER A 94 -15.13 -15.00 11.02
N LYS A 95 -14.04 -14.98 11.80
CA LYS A 95 -13.86 -15.83 13.01
C LYS A 95 -14.31 -15.19 14.33
N SER A 96 -15.12 -14.13 14.32
CA SER A 96 -15.69 -13.58 15.56
C SER A 96 -17.04 -14.24 15.91
N THR A 97 -17.02 -15.54 16.18
CA THR A 97 -18.05 -16.16 17.03
C THR A 97 -17.51 -16.23 18.44
N ARG A 98 -18.29 -15.63 19.36
CA ARG A 98 -18.13 -15.66 20.81
C ARG A 98 -18.14 -17.12 21.28
N ASP A 99 -16.98 -17.64 21.65
CA ASP A 99 -16.88 -18.76 22.58
C ASP A 99 -16.46 -18.14 23.91
N ASP A 100 -17.39 -17.55 24.67
CA ASP A 100 -17.22 -17.16 26.09
C ASP A 100 -18.54 -16.51 26.59
N ILE A 101 -19.57 -17.33 26.84
CA ILE A 101 -20.59 -17.13 27.89
C ILE A 101 -20.99 -18.50 28.42
#